data_AF-A0A8J6FZX8-F1
#
_entry.id   AF-A0A8J6FZX8-F1
#
_cell.length_a   1.000
_cell.length_b   1.000
_cell.length_c   1.000
_cell.angle_alpha   90.00
_cell.angle_beta   90.00
_cell.angle_gamma   90.00
#
_symmetry.space_group_name_H-M   'P 1'
#
loop_
_entity.id
_entity.type
_entity.pdbx_description
1 polymer ?
#
loop_
_entity_poly.entity_id
_entity_poly.type
_entity_poly.pdbx_seq_one_letter_code
_entity_poly.pdbx_strand_id
1 'polypeptide(L)'
;PVVANSKKRCFSELIRPWHKTMLAGFGVTLCAVPIAQKSEPHSLSNDALMRRAVSLVTDSTSTFLSQTTYALIEAITEYTKAVYTLVSLYRQYTNLLGKMNSQEEDEVWQVIIGARVEMTSKQQEYLKLETTWMTAVGLSEMAAEAAYQTGADQASITARNHIQLVKSQVQEVRQLSQKAETKLAEAQTQELHQKIQEAGDERADQEEEAYLRED
;
A
#
# COMPACT_ATOMS: atom_id res chain seq x y z
N PRO A 1 -7.21 -16.20 -68.67
CA PRO A 1 -7.55 -15.05 -67.78
C PRO A 1 -6.32 -14.62 -66.96
N VAL A 2 -5.50 -13.72 -67.52
CA VAL A 2 -5.36 -12.27 -67.15
C VAL A 2 -4.50 -12.13 -65.87
N VAL A 3 -3.19 -11.78 -65.89
CA VAL A 3 -2.38 -10.68 -66.48
C VAL A 3 -2.46 -9.33 -65.72
N ALA A 4 -1.25 -8.79 -65.46
CA ALA A 4 -0.86 -7.42 -65.08
C ALA A 4 -1.05 -7.03 -63.59
N ASN A 5 -0.20 -6.20 -62.98
CA ASN A 5 0.45 -5.03 -63.55
C ASN A 5 1.68 -4.52 -62.75
N SER A 6 2.53 -3.84 -63.49
CA SER A 6 3.76 -3.13 -63.11
C SER A 6 3.46 -1.69 -62.65
N LYS A 7 4.27 -1.10 -61.75
CA LYS A 7 4.93 0.23 -61.99
C LYS A 7 5.75 0.78 -60.82
N LYS A 8 6.94 1.24 -61.19
CA LYS A 8 7.83 2.18 -60.48
C LYS A 8 7.27 3.61 -60.49
N ARG A 9 7.51 4.39 -59.42
CA ARG A 9 7.73 5.87 -59.40
C ARG A 9 8.52 6.17 -58.11
N CYS A 10 9.82 6.46 -58.13
CA CYS A 10 10.48 7.72 -58.50
C CYS A 10 9.78 8.98 -57.97
N PHE A 11 10.31 9.56 -56.89
CA PHE A 11 10.27 10.99 -56.65
C PHE A 11 11.70 11.51 -56.79
N SER A 12 11.93 12.22 -57.88
CA SER A 12 13.03 13.16 -58.05
C SER A 12 12.42 14.47 -58.51
N GLU A 13 13.18 15.54 -58.30
CA GLU A 13 13.02 16.91 -58.81
C GLU A 13 12.27 17.92 -57.92
N LEU A 14 13.08 18.66 -57.16
CA LEU A 14 13.41 20.06 -57.50
C LEU A 14 14.85 20.31 -56.93
N ILE A 15 15.97 20.32 -57.66
CA ILE A 15 16.44 21.20 -58.76
C ILE A 15 16.17 22.68 -58.38
N ARG A 16 17.12 23.61 -58.16
CA ARG A 16 18.57 23.80 -58.48
C ARG A 16 18.98 25.20 -57.88
N PRO A 17 20.08 25.92 -58.23
CA PRO A 17 21.50 25.68 -57.91
C PRO A 17 22.30 26.93 -57.45
N TRP A 18 23.44 26.69 -56.77
CA TRP A 18 24.75 27.40 -56.77
C TRP A 18 24.84 28.92 -57.04
N HIS A 19 25.54 29.65 -56.16
CA HIS A 19 26.76 30.39 -56.54
C HIS A 19 27.65 30.70 -55.31
N LYS A 20 28.96 30.63 -55.56
CA LYS A 20 30.08 30.85 -54.65
C LYS A 20 30.17 32.31 -54.19
N THR A 21 30.52 32.51 -52.93
CA THR A 21 31.42 33.60 -52.54
C THR A 21 32.35 33.08 -51.44
N MET A 22 33.59 32.81 -51.82
CA MET A 22 34.71 32.76 -50.89
C MET A 22 34.88 34.17 -50.33
N LEU A 23 34.73 34.33 -49.01
CA LEU A 23 35.42 35.38 -48.29
C LEU A 23 36.44 34.70 -47.38
N ALA A 24 37.71 34.82 -47.75
CA ALA A 24 38.85 34.40 -46.96
C ALA A 24 38.93 35.29 -45.70
N GLY A 25 38.51 34.74 -44.57
CA GLY A 25 38.85 35.24 -43.24
C GLY A 25 39.75 34.21 -42.58
N PHE A 26 41.04 34.55 -42.42
CA PHE A 26 42.00 33.77 -41.64
C PHE A 26 41.58 33.78 -40.17
N GLY A 27 40.86 32.74 -39.77
CA GLY A 27 40.68 32.34 -38.38
C GLY A 27 40.81 30.83 -38.33
N VAL A 28 41.99 30.32 -37.98
CA VAL A 28 42.18 28.90 -37.67
C VAL A 28 41.44 28.63 -36.36
N THR A 29 40.12 28.50 -36.41
CA THR A 29 39.39 27.86 -35.32
C THR A 29 39.64 26.38 -35.47
N LEU A 30 40.61 25.86 -34.72
CA LEU A 30 40.78 24.43 -34.52
C LEU A 30 39.41 23.88 -34.10
N CYS A 31 38.69 23.25 -35.02
CA CYS A 31 37.54 22.43 -34.67
C CYS A 31 38.10 21.24 -33.89
N ALA A 32 38.15 21.38 -32.56
CA ALA A 32 38.45 20.26 -31.67
C ALA A 32 37.32 19.24 -31.84
N VAL A 33 37.52 18.28 -32.73
CA VAL A 33 36.71 17.07 -32.78
C VAL A 33 36.97 16.36 -31.44
N PRO A 34 35.93 16.06 -30.63
CA PRO A 34 36.14 15.32 -29.41
C PRO A 34 36.79 13.98 -29.80
N ILE A 35 38.05 13.82 -29.41
CA ILE A 35 38.75 12.55 -29.58
C ILE A 35 37.97 11.55 -28.73
N ALA A 36 37.26 10.63 -29.40
CA ALA A 36 36.69 9.47 -28.75
C ALA A 36 37.86 8.56 -28.33
N GLN A 37 38.52 8.93 -27.24
CA GLN A 37 39.44 8.07 -26.54
C GLN A 37 38.57 6.95 -25.95
N LYS A 38 38.41 5.88 -26.72
CA LYS A 38 37.83 4.62 -26.27
C LYS A 38 38.86 3.93 -25.38
N SER A 39 39.27 4.61 -24.30
CA SER A 39 40.23 4.11 -23.34
C SER A 39 39.51 3.27 -22.30
N GLU A 40 39.95 2.02 -22.24
CA GLU A 40 39.60 0.93 -21.33
C GLU A 40 38.27 0.19 -21.57
N PRO A 41 38.26 -1.15 -21.42
CA PRO A 41 37.02 -1.91 -21.41
C PRO A 41 36.22 -1.47 -20.17
N HIS A 42 35.24 -0.57 -20.37
CA HIS A 42 34.30 -0.10 -19.34
C HIS A 42 33.56 -1.20 -18.57
N SER A 43 33.70 -2.47 -18.97
CA SER A 43 33.11 -3.64 -18.32
C SER A 43 33.72 -4.00 -16.96
N LEU A 44 34.87 -3.44 -16.57
CA LEU A 44 35.58 -3.78 -15.31
C LEU A 44 35.88 -2.58 -14.39
N SER A 45 35.37 -1.38 -14.70
CA SER A 45 35.54 -0.24 -13.79
C SER A 45 34.77 -0.46 -12.48
N ASN A 46 35.32 0.01 -11.37
CA ASN A 46 34.64 0.01 -10.06
C ASN A 46 33.26 0.67 -10.15
N ASP A 47 33.10 1.71 -10.96
CA ASP A 47 31.80 2.39 -11.19
C ASP A 47 30.77 1.47 -11.85
N ALA A 48 31.20 0.63 -12.81
CA ALA A 48 30.31 -0.31 -13.47
C ALA A 48 29.87 -1.43 -12.51
N LEU A 49 30.79 -1.90 -11.66
CA LEU A 49 30.48 -2.85 -10.59
C LEU A 49 29.53 -2.25 -9.55
N MET A 50 29.75 -1.00 -9.14
CA MET A 50 28.88 -0.28 -8.21
C MET A 50 27.47 -0.10 -8.79
N ARG A 51 27.33 0.36 -10.04
CA ARG A 51 26.03 0.47 -10.71
C ARG A 51 25.30 -0.86 -10.79
N ARG A 52 26.02 -1.96 -11.06
CA ARG A 52 25.42 -3.31 -11.09
C ARG A 52 24.96 -3.75 -9.70
N ALA A 53 25.79 -3.56 -8.68
CA ALA A 53 25.43 -3.88 -7.30
C ALA A 53 24.19 -3.10 -6.86
N VAL A 54 24.14 -1.80 -7.17
CA VAL A 54 22.99 -0.94 -6.87
C VAL A 54 21.74 -1.38 -7.61
N SER A 55 21.83 -1.73 -8.90
CA SER A 55 20.68 -2.28 -9.64
C SER A 55 20.11 -3.52 -8.95
N LEU A 56 20.97 -4.46 -8.53
CA LEU A 56 20.53 -5.66 -7.80
C LEU A 56 19.89 -5.31 -6.45
N VAL A 57 20.45 -4.36 -5.72
CA VAL A 57 19.89 -3.89 -4.45
C VAL A 57 18.52 -3.25 -4.68
N THR A 58 18.39 -2.35 -5.66
CA THR A 58 17.12 -1.69 -6.00
C THR A 58 16.05 -2.70 -6.39
N ASP A 59 16.36 -3.67 -7.26
CA ASP A 59 15.42 -4.70 -7.69
C ASP A 59 14.98 -5.60 -6.52
N SER A 60 15.94 -6.01 -5.68
CA SER A 60 15.68 -6.83 -4.50
C SER A 60 14.82 -6.09 -3.47
N THR A 61 15.14 -4.83 -3.18
CA THR A 61 14.37 -4.01 -2.22
C THR A 61 12.98 -3.71 -2.76
N SER A 62 12.84 -3.46 -4.06
CA SER A 62 11.54 -3.26 -4.70
C SER A 62 10.66 -4.51 -4.56
N THR A 63 11.22 -5.70 -4.81
CA THR A 63 10.50 -6.97 -4.61
C THR A 63 10.09 -7.17 -3.16
N PHE A 64 11.02 -6.96 -2.22
CA PHE A 64 10.75 -7.10 -0.80
C PHE A 64 9.68 -6.10 -0.31
N LEU A 65 9.71 -4.87 -0.80
CA LEU A 65 8.71 -3.85 -0.52
C LEU A 65 7.33 -4.24 -1.04
N SER A 66 7.22 -4.73 -2.28
CA SER A 66 5.93 -5.18 -2.82
C SER A 66 5.35 -6.35 -2.01
N GLN A 67 6.17 -7.33 -1.64
CA GLN A 67 5.72 -8.50 -0.88
C GLN A 67 5.28 -8.14 0.53
N THR A 68 6.06 -7.32 1.23
CA THR A 68 5.70 -6.86 2.58
C THR A 68 4.49 -5.92 2.57
N THR A 69 4.32 -5.12 1.50
CA THR A 69 3.12 -4.28 1.30
C THR A 69 1.88 -5.15 1.14
N TYR A 70 1.93 -6.18 0.29
CA TYR A 70 0.83 -7.11 0.09
C TYR A 70 0.45 -7.82 1.39
N ALA A 71 1.43 -8.41 2.08
CA ALA A 71 1.21 -9.10 3.35
C ALA A 71 0.61 -8.18 4.43
N LEU A 72 1.08 -6.93 4.52
CA LEU A 72 0.53 -5.95 5.46
C LEU A 72 -0.92 -5.57 5.11
N ILE A 73 -1.21 -5.31 3.84
CA ILE A 73 -2.57 -4.97 3.38
C ILE A 73 -3.53 -6.12 3.70
N GLU A 74 -3.13 -7.37 3.43
CA GLU A 74 -3.91 -8.56 3.76
C GLU A 74 -4.16 -8.67 5.26
N ALA A 75 -3.13 -8.51 6.09
CA ALA A 75 -3.27 -8.58 7.54
C ALA A 75 -4.15 -7.46 8.13
N ILE A 76 -4.04 -6.23 7.63
CA ILE A 76 -4.94 -5.13 8.01
C ILE A 76 -6.39 -5.44 7.60
N THR A 77 -6.58 -6.06 6.43
CA THR A 77 -7.89 -6.43 5.93
C THR A 77 -8.53 -7.53 6.80
N GLU A 78 -7.78 -8.57 7.16
CA GLU A 78 -8.25 -9.63 8.05
C GLU A 78 -8.56 -9.10 9.46
N TYR A 79 -7.72 -8.22 10.00
CA TYR A 79 -8.02 -7.52 11.25
C TYR A 79 -9.32 -6.69 11.14
N THR A 80 -9.48 -5.92 10.05
CA THR A 80 -10.69 -5.13 9.82
C THR A 80 -11.95 -6.00 9.74
N LYS A 81 -11.86 -7.19 9.12
CA LYS A 81 -12.96 -8.17 9.12
C LYS A 81 -13.29 -8.64 10.53
N ALA A 82 -12.29 -9.01 11.33
CA ALA A 82 -12.49 -9.44 12.72
C ALA A 82 -13.16 -8.33 13.57
N VAL A 83 -12.77 -7.07 13.37
CA VAL A 83 -13.43 -5.91 13.99
C VAL A 83 -14.91 -5.83 13.58
N TYR A 84 -15.23 -5.98 12.30
CA TYR A 84 -16.63 -5.95 11.83
C TYR A 84 -17.47 -7.14 12.31
N THR A 85 -16.87 -8.33 12.44
CA THR A 85 -17.51 -9.47 13.10
C THR A 85 -17.90 -9.10 14.53
N LEU A 86 -16.96 -8.52 15.29
CA LEU A 86 -17.22 -8.11 16.66
C LEU A 86 -18.27 -7.00 16.77
N VAL A 87 -18.26 -6.00 15.87
CA VAL A 87 -19.31 -4.98 15.76
C VAL A 87 -20.69 -5.63 15.58
N SER A 88 -20.78 -6.63 14.70
CA SER A 88 -22.04 -7.31 14.40
C SER A 88 -22.56 -8.10 15.59
N LEU A 89 -21.66 -8.79 16.31
CA LEU A 89 -22.00 -9.51 17.54
C LEU A 89 -22.49 -8.55 18.64
N TYR A 90 -21.83 -7.41 18.85
CA TYR A 90 -22.30 -6.40 19.81
C TYR A 90 -23.70 -5.92 19.48
N ARG A 91 -23.93 -5.53 18.23
CA ARG A 91 -25.26 -5.05 17.80
C ARG A 91 -26.34 -6.12 17.96
N GLN A 92 -26.02 -7.37 17.65
CA GLN A 92 -26.96 -8.47 17.80
C GLN A 92 -27.28 -8.74 19.27
N TYR A 93 -26.26 -8.78 20.12
CA TYR A 93 -26.42 -8.91 21.57
C TYR A 93 -27.30 -7.79 22.13
N THR A 94 -26.99 -6.54 21.79
CA THR A 94 -27.80 -5.36 22.15
C THR A 94 -29.26 -5.48 21.71
N ASN A 95 -29.54 -6.02 20.52
CA ASN A 95 -30.93 -6.21 20.05
C ASN A 95 -31.70 -7.32 20.79
N LEU A 96 -30.98 -8.25 21.41
CA LEU A 96 -31.50 -9.41 22.12
C LEU A 96 -31.53 -9.23 23.65
N LEU A 97 -31.00 -8.11 24.15
CA LEU A 97 -31.18 -7.67 25.53
C LEU A 97 -32.67 -7.73 25.91
N GLY A 98 -32.95 -8.33 27.06
CA GLY A 98 -34.28 -8.57 27.64
C GLY A 98 -35.06 -9.72 27.00
N LYS A 99 -34.51 -10.38 25.97
CA LYS A 99 -35.20 -11.42 25.18
C LYS A 99 -34.53 -12.79 25.28
N MET A 100 -33.40 -12.88 25.97
CA MET A 100 -32.64 -14.10 26.19
C MET A 100 -32.77 -14.51 27.64
N ASN A 101 -32.76 -15.82 27.91
CA ASN A 101 -32.52 -16.28 29.26
C ASN A 101 -31.02 -16.20 29.61
N SER A 102 -30.67 -16.36 30.89
CA SER A 102 -29.28 -16.24 31.36
C SER A 102 -28.30 -17.21 30.68
N GLN A 103 -28.73 -18.42 30.31
CA GLN A 103 -27.85 -19.37 29.61
C GLN A 103 -27.58 -18.91 28.17
N GLU A 104 -28.62 -18.48 27.46
CA GLU A 104 -28.50 -17.95 26.10
C GLU A 104 -27.61 -16.69 26.06
N GLU A 105 -27.78 -15.80 27.05
CA GLU A 105 -26.94 -14.61 27.20
C GLU A 105 -25.47 -14.98 27.39
N ASP A 106 -25.18 -15.93 28.29
CA ASP A 106 -23.82 -16.42 28.55
C ASP A 106 -23.19 -17.03 27.29
N GLU A 107 -23.93 -17.84 26.54
CA GLU A 107 -23.44 -18.45 25.29
C GLU A 107 -23.08 -17.39 24.24
N VAL A 108 -23.94 -16.39 24.04
CA VAL A 108 -23.65 -15.25 23.14
C VAL A 108 -22.44 -14.46 23.62
N TRP A 109 -22.32 -14.25 24.93
CA TRP A 109 -21.19 -13.53 25.52
C TRP A 109 -19.86 -14.28 25.33
N GLN A 110 -19.86 -15.62 25.44
CA GLN A 110 -18.67 -16.42 25.15
C GLN A 110 -18.23 -16.30 23.68
N VAL A 111 -19.18 -16.24 22.74
CA VAL A 111 -18.85 -15.99 21.32
C VAL A 111 -18.20 -14.62 21.14
N ILE A 112 -18.70 -13.58 21.81
CA ILE A 112 -18.09 -12.23 21.82
C ILE A 112 -16.67 -12.26 22.38
N ILE A 113 -16.43 -12.98 23.48
CA ILE A 113 -15.09 -13.15 24.06
C ILE A 113 -14.16 -13.83 23.05
N GLY A 114 -14.60 -14.91 22.42
CA GLY A 114 -13.82 -15.60 21.38
C GLY A 114 -13.45 -14.69 20.21
N ALA A 115 -14.42 -13.92 19.71
CA ALA A 115 -14.19 -12.95 18.63
C ALA A 115 -13.22 -11.82 19.04
N ARG A 116 -13.25 -11.37 20.31
CA ARG A 116 -12.25 -10.41 20.84
C ARG A 116 -10.84 -10.99 20.82
N VAL A 117 -10.67 -12.25 21.25
CA VAL A 117 -9.37 -12.92 21.22
C VAL A 117 -8.85 -13.05 19.79
N GLU A 118 -9.70 -13.43 18.85
CA GLU A 118 -9.34 -13.50 17.42
C GLU A 118 -8.92 -12.13 16.87
N MET A 119 -9.72 -11.08 17.14
CA MET A 119 -9.40 -9.71 16.74
C MET A 119 -8.05 -9.25 17.31
N THR A 120 -7.75 -9.52 18.58
CA THR A 120 -6.45 -9.19 19.20
C THR A 120 -5.30 -9.99 18.57
N SER A 121 -5.51 -11.25 18.24
CA SER A 121 -4.51 -12.07 17.53
C SER A 121 -4.18 -11.47 16.15
N LYS A 122 -5.21 -11.11 15.38
CA LYS A 122 -5.06 -10.42 14.09
C LYS A 122 -4.41 -9.05 14.22
N GLN A 123 -4.67 -8.35 15.32
CA GLN A 123 -4.01 -7.10 15.64
C GLN A 123 -2.49 -7.26 15.79
N GLN A 124 -2.07 -8.25 16.56
CA GLN A 124 -0.65 -8.54 16.77
C GLN A 124 0.04 -8.96 15.45
N GLU A 125 -0.65 -9.76 14.63
CA GLU A 125 -0.16 -10.17 13.32
C GLU A 125 0.08 -8.97 12.39
N TYR A 126 -0.88 -8.03 12.29
CA TYR A 126 -0.68 -6.85 11.44
C TYR A 126 0.44 -5.95 11.96
N LEU A 127 0.57 -5.75 13.29
CA LEU A 127 1.62 -4.90 13.87
C LEU A 127 3.03 -5.45 13.60
N LYS A 128 3.18 -6.77 13.62
CA LYS A 128 4.43 -7.45 13.26
C LYS A 128 4.77 -7.22 11.78
N LEU A 129 3.80 -7.37 10.88
CA LEU A 129 3.99 -7.14 9.45
C LEU A 129 4.23 -5.67 9.15
N GLU A 130 3.64 -4.76 9.91
CA GLU A 130 3.86 -3.31 9.79
C GLU A 130 5.31 -2.95 10.08
N THR A 131 5.89 -3.51 11.14
CA THR A 131 7.31 -3.34 11.47
C THR A 131 8.22 -3.84 10.35
N THR A 132 7.88 -4.98 9.76
CA THR A 132 8.61 -5.57 8.62
C THR A 132 8.51 -4.69 7.38
N TRP A 133 7.31 -4.17 7.08
CA TRP A 133 7.07 -3.26 5.97
C TRP A 133 7.80 -1.91 6.13
N MET A 134 7.82 -1.32 7.33
CA MET A 134 8.59 -0.11 7.60
C MET A 134 10.09 -0.32 7.36
N THR A 135 10.60 -1.51 7.68
CA THR A 135 11.99 -1.89 7.37
C THR A 135 12.22 -1.98 5.86
N ALA A 136 11.28 -2.59 5.11
CA ALA A 136 11.36 -2.67 3.64
C ALA A 136 11.32 -1.29 2.98
N VAL A 137 10.51 -0.37 3.51
CA VAL A 137 10.47 1.04 3.08
C VAL A 137 11.85 1.68 3.28
N GLY A 138 12.43 1.59 4.48
CA GLY A 138 13.75 2.18 4.77
C GLY A 138 14.87 1.61 3.90
N LEU A 139 14.89 0.29 3.68
CA LEU A 139 15.82 -0.35 2.75
C LEU A 139 15.68 0.18 1.31
N SER A 140 14.43 0.36 0.86
CA SER A 140 14.15 0.88 -0.49
C SER A 140 14.53 2.35 -0.62
N GLU A 141 14.34 3.16 0.42
CA GLU A 141 14.79 4.57 0.47
C GLU A 141 16.32 4.65 0.35
N MET A 142 17.06 3.81 1.09
CA MET A 142 18.51 3.72 0.98
C MET A 142 18.97 3.23 -0.40
N ALA A 143 18.28 2.25 -0.98
CA ALA A 143 18.57 1.76 -2.33
C ALA A 143 18.36 2.84 -3.41
N ALA A 144 17.28 3.62 -3.28
CA ALA A 144 17.02 4.74 -4.17
C ALA A 144 18.08 5.85 -4.06
N GLU A 145 18.58 6.10 -2.85
CA GLU A 145 19.65 7.06 -2.61
C GLU A 145 20.99 6.58 -3.19
N ALA A 146 21.33 5.29 -3.00
CA ALA A 146 22.52 4.70 -3.63
C ALA A 146 22.45 4.72 -5.17
N ALA A 147 21.26 4.50 -5.74
CA ALA A 147 21.01 4.65 -7.18
C ALA A 147 21.28 6.08 -7.66
N TYR A 148 20.85 7.08 -6.90
CA TYR A 148 21.14 8.47 -7.22
C TYR A 148 22.64 8.77 -7.16
N GLN A 149 23.32 8.36 -6.08
CA GLN A 149 24.75 8.63 -5.87
C GLN A 149 25.66 7.95 -6.91
N THR A 150 25.22 6.83 -7.49
CA THR A 150 25.95 6.13 -8.56
C THR A 150 25.56 6.59 -9.96
N GLY A 151 24.73 7.64 -10.09
CA GLY A 151 24.28 8.21 -11.37
C GLY A 151 23.30 7.30 -12.12
N ALA A 152 22.53 6.48 -11.40
CA ALA A 152 21.42 5.68 -11.92
C ALA A 152 20.07 6.38 -11.62
N ASP A 153 19.92 7.61 -12.11
CA ASP A 153 18.80 8.52 -11.77
C ASP A 153 17.43 7.91 -12.05
N GLN A 154 17.28 7.19 -13.17
CA GLN A 154 16.01 6.54 -13.52
C GLN A 154 15.62 5.47 -12.50
N ALA A 155 16.57 4.66 -12.03
CA ALA A 155 16.32 3.66 -10.99
C ALA A 155 15.95 4.32 -9.66
N SER A 156 16.61 5.43 -9.31
CA SER A 156 16.27 6.21 -8.12
C SER A 156 14.84 6.77 -8.17
N ILE A 157 14.47 7.41 -9.28
CA ILE A 157 13.13 7.97 -9.47
C ILE A 157 12.06 6.88 -9.41
N THR A 158 12.27 5.76 -10.12
CA THR A 158 11.34 4.63 -10.11
C THR A 158 11.17 4.06 -8.69
N ALA A 159 12.26 3.87 -7.95
CA ALA A 159 12.19 3.37 -6.57
C ALA A 159 11.43 4.36 -5.66
N ARG A 160 11.71 5.66 -5.75
CA ARG A 160 11.00 6.70 -4.97
C ARG A 160 9.50 6.73 -5.28
N ASN A 161 9.13 6.65 -6.55
CA ASN A 161 7.72 6.59 -6.97
C ASN A 161 7.02 5.35 -6.42
N HIS A 162 7.68 4.18 -6.47
CA HIS A 162 7.16 2.94 -5.90
C HIS A 162 6.94 3.07 -4.38
N ILE A 163 7.90 3.64 -3.64
CA ILE A 163 7.78 3.90 -2.20
C ILE A 163 6.56 4.79 -1.89
N GLN A 164 6.34 5.86 -2.65
CA GLN A 164 5.19 6.75 -2.42
C GLN A 164 3.86 6.02 -2.68
N LEU A 165 3.77 5.24 -3.76
CA LEU A 165 2.58 4.47 -4.09
C LEU A 165 2.22 3.45 -2.99
N VAL A 166 3.19 2.68 -2.50
CA VAL A 166 2.88 1.68 -1.46
C VAL A 166 2.52 2.34 -0.13
N LYS A 167 3.13 3.50 0.19
CA LYS A 167 2.75 4.29 1.38
C LYS A 167 1.29 4.78 1.28
N SER A 168 0.85 5.26 0.12
CA SER A 168 -0.54 5.69 -0.06
C SER A 168 -1.51 4.50 0.04
N GLN A 169 -1.20 3.36 -0.57
CA GLN A 169 -2.03 2.15 -0.48
C GLN A 169 -2.19 1.66 0.96
N VAL A 170 -1.09 1.59 1.71
CA VAL A 170 -1.13 1.18 3.13
C VAL A 170 -1.94 2.19 3.97
N GLN A 171 -1.83 3.48 3.66
CA GLN A 171 -2.60 4.51 4.37
C GLN A 171 -4.11 4.38 4.12
N GLU A 172 -4.53 4.10 2.90
CA GLU A 172 -5.95 3.91 2.56
C GLU A 172 -6.57 2.76 3.36
N VAL A 173 -5.89 1.60 3.44
CA VAL A 173 -6.42 0.45 4.19
C VAL A 173 -6.42 0.69 5.70
N ARG A 174 -5.46 1.46 6.23
CA ARG A 174 -5.46 1.88 7.64
C ARG A 174 -6.67 2.75 7.98
N GLN A 175 -7.03 3.68 7.10
CA GLN A 175 -8.20 4.53 7.32
C GLN A 175 -9.49 3.70 7.38
N LEU A 176 -9.59 2.65 6.55
CA LEU A 176 -10.73 1.71 6.61
C LEU A 176 -10.77 0.95 7.95
N SER A 177 -9.61 0.48 8.43
CA SER A 177 -9.49 -0.17 9.73
C SER A 177 -9.90 0.76 10.89
N GLN A 178 -9.40 2.00 10.92
CA GLN A 178 -9.75 2.99 11.94
C GLN A 178 -11.25 3.32 11.96
N LYS A 179 -11.88 3.36 10.78
CA LYS A 179 -13.33 3.51 10.67
C LYS A 179 -14.08 2.32 11.26
N ALA A 180 -13.57 1.10 11.10
CA ALA A 180 -14.16 -0.09 11.72
C ALA A 180 -14.00 -0.06 13.25
N GLU A 181 -12.84 0.33 13.76
CA GLU A 181 -12.59 0.50 15.20
C GLU A 181 -13.51 1.54 15.83
N THR A 182 -13.75 2.66 15.13
CA THR A 182 -14.70 3.69 15.57
C THR A 182 -16.11 3.10 15.72
N LYS A 183 -16.57 2.30 14.74
CA LYS A 183 -17.87 1.61 14.82
C LYS A 183 -17.92 0.58 15.95
N LEU A 184 -16.80 -0.07 16.26
CA LEU A 184 -16.71 -0.99 17.40
C LEU A 184 -16.88 -0.24 18.72
N ALA A 185 -16.19 0.89 18.88
CA ALA A 185 -16.35 1.74 20.06
C ALA A 185 -17.79 2.25 20.22
N GLU A 186 -18.43 2.66 19.13
CA GLU A 186 -19.85 3.05 19.12
C GLU A 186 -20.76 1.89 19.56
N ALA A 187 -20.57 0.68 19.00
CA ALA A 187 -21.38 -0.48 19.34
C ALA A 187 -21.21 -0.91 20.80
N GLN A 188 -19.99 -0.87 21.33
CA GLN A 188 -19.71 -1.17 22.74
C GLN A 188 -20.34 -0.13 23.69
N THR A 189 -20.30 1.15 23.31
CA THR A 189 -20.94 2.22 24.10
C THR A 189 -22.47 2.06 24.13
N GLN A 190 -23.06 1.71 22.99
CA GLN A 190 -24.51 1.45 22.89
C GLN A 190 -24.94 0.25 23.72
N GLU A 191 -24.17 -0.85 23.66
CA GLU A 191 -24.41 -2.04 24.48
C GLU A 191 -24.39 -1.72 25.97
N LEU A 192 -23.36 -1.02 26.43
CA LEU A 192 -23.23 -0.63 27.84
C LEU A 192 -24.43 0.22 28.32
N HIS A 193 -24.85 1.21 27.53
CA HIS A 193 -25.99 2.05 27.89
C HIS A 193 -27.29 1.25 27.98
N GLN A 194 -27.56 0.36 27.03
CA GLN A 194 -28.79 -0.45 27.05
C GLN A 194 -28.78 -1.47 28.18
N LYS A 195 -27.63 -2.11 28.46
CA LYS A 195 -27.50 -3.05 29.57
C LYS A 195 -27.73 -2.38 30.94
N ILE A 196 -27.27 -1.14 31.11
CA ILE A 196 -27.54 -0.34 32.32
C ILE A 196 -29.03 -0.02 32.44
N GLN A 197 -29.68 0.33 31.33
CA GLN A 197 -31.11 0.64 31.32
C GLN A 197 -31.96 -0.59 31.65
N GLU A 198 -31.72 -1.72 30.99
CA GLU A 198 -32.41 -2.98 31.23
C GLU A 198 -32.25 -3.46 32.68
N ALA A 199 -31.03 -3.43 33.23
CA ALA A 199 -30.80 -3.78 34.63
C ALA A 199 -31.49 -2.83 35.62
N GLY A 200 -31.81 -1.61 35.20
CA GLY A 200 -32.63 -0.67 35.96
C GLY A 200 -34.11 -1.03 35.90
N ASP A 201 -34.62 -1.33 34.70
CA ASP A 201 -36.01 -1.72 34.46
C ASP A 201 -36.34 -3.05 35.18
N GLU A 202 -35.47 -4.06 35.09
CA GLU A 202 -35.64 -5.33 35.80
C GLU A 202 -35.73 -5.19 37.32
N ARG A 203 -34.98 -4.24 37.90
CA ARG A 203 -35.06 -3.97 39.34
C ARG A 203 -36.36 -3.30 39.73
N ALA A 204 -36.81 -2.34 38.92
CA ALA A 204 -38.08 -1.66 39.14
C ALA A 204 -39.25 -2.65 39.07
N ASP A 205 -39.25 -3.53 38.07
CA ASP A 205 -40.26 -4.58 37.90
C ASP A 205 -40.26 -5.57 39.09
N GLN A 206 -39.08 -5.97 39.57
CA GLN A 206 -38.97 -6.85 40.76
C GLN A 206 -39.45 -6.17 42.05
N GLU A 207 -39.18 -4.87 42.23
CA GLU A 207 -39.65 -4.09 43.38
C GLU A 207 -41.18 -3.91 43.33
N GLU A 208 -41.75 -3.64 42.16
CA GLU A 208 -43.20 -3.53 41.97
C GLU A 208 -43.91 -4.88 42.21
N GLU A 209 -43.37 -5.97 41.64
CA GLU A 209 -43.91 -7.32 41.88
C GLU A 209 -43.81 -7.76 43.34
N ALA A 210 -42.77 -7.36 44.06
CA ALA A 210 -42.63 -7.64 45.48
C ALA A 210 -43.68 -6.88 46.30
N TYR A 211 -43.88 -5.59 45.99
CA TYR A 211 -44.90 -4.76 46.64
C TYR A 211 -46.31 -5.32 46.43
N LEU A 212 -46.65 -5.74 45.20
CA LEU A 212 -47.94 -6.34 44.87
C LEU A 212 -48.18 -7.72 45.50
N ARG A 213 -47.13 -8.41 45.98
CA ARG A 213 -47.24 -9.70 46.68
C ARG A 213 -47.46 -9.57 48.19
N GLU A 214 -47.20 -8.39 48.76
CA GLU A 214 -47.35 -8.12 50.20
C GLU A 214 -48.75 -7.62 50.58
N ASP A 215 -49.55 -7.15 49.61
CA ASP A 215 -50.96 -6.72 49.75
C ASP A 215 -51.99 -7.85 49.48
#